data_AF-A0A6M4FZZ1-F1
#
_entry.id   AF-A0A6M4FZZ1-F1
#
_cell.length_a   1.000
_cell.length_b   1.000
_cell.length_c   1.000
_cell.angle_alpha   90.00
_cell.angle_beta   90.00
_cell.angle_gamma   90.00
#
_symmetry.space_group_name_H-M   'P 1'
#
loop_
_entity.id
_entity.type
_entity.pdbx_description
1 polymer ?
#
loop_
_entity_poly.entity_id
_entity_poly.type
_entity_poly.pdbx_seq_one_letter_code
_entity_poly.pdbx_strand_id
1 'polypeptide(L)'
;MLLAGCAGAPPAPAERPTVEPAPPPVAAVPGVGREEQYWLPPLFSGVEDEAHYYISRLPDRRFVATYGGEEHPRPWYIAAERLGQIGEPAIPLLAARLESSDEYELMLALYALMLASQDPSLMAATGGDTLELGSVLDPRHNAENLALARAWWQRQGWRWE
;
A
#
# COMPACT_ATOMS: atom_id res chain seq x y z
N MET A 1 -1.39 -14.26 -79.66
CA MET A 1 -0.67 -14.45 -78.38
C MET A 1 -0.01 -13.13 -78.01
N LEU A 2 -0.60 -12.41 -77.06
CA LEU A 2 -0.11 -11.12 -76.56
C LEU A 2 0.50 -11.36 -75.18
N LEU A 3 1.79 -11.05 -75.05
CA LEU A 3 2.58 -11.12 -73.82
C LEU A 3 2.26 -9.88 -72.96
N ALA A 4 1.61 -10.08 -71.82
CA ALA A 4 1.44 -9.07 -70.79
C ALA A 4 2.56 -9.21 -69.75
N GLY A 5 3.51 -8.27 -69.74
CA GLY A 5 4.50 -8.11 -68.67
C GLY A 5 4.02 -7.04 -67.70
N CYS A 6 3.64 -7.43 -66.48
CA CYS A 6 3.36 -6.50 -65.39
C CYS A 6 4.68 -6.11 -64.71
N ALA A 7 5.03 -4.83 -64.77
CA ALA A 7 6.12 -4.25 -64.01
C ALA A 7 5.78 -4.29 -62.51
N GLY A 8 6.67 -4.88 -61.71
CA GLY A 8 6.59 -4.87 -60.25
C GLY A 8 6.87 -3.48 -59.70
N ALA A 9 5.97 -2.99 -58.86
CA ALA A 9 6.19 -1.79 -58.06
C ALA A 9 7.22 -2.08 -56.93
N PRO A 10 8.07 -1.12 -56.56
CA PRO A 10 9.00 -1.29 -55.45
C PRO A 10 8.25 -1.34 -54.11
N PRO A 11 8.76 -2.10 -53.11
CA PRO A 11 8.12 -2.19 -51.80
C PRO A 11 8.21 -0.85 -51.06
N ALA A 12 7.11 -0.50 -50.38
CA ALA A 12 7.04 0.63 -49.47
C ALA A 12 8.07 0.47 -48.33
N PRO A 13 8.64 1.58 -47.80
CA PRO A 13 9.53 1.49 -46.66
C PRO A 13 8.77 0.99 -45.43
N ALA A 14 9.34 -0.01 -44.76
CA ALA A 14 8.83 -0.53 -43.50
C ALA A 14 8.80 0.59 -42.44
N GLU A 15 7.60 0.93 -41.95
CA GLU A 15 7.42 1.70 -40.73
C GLU A 15 8.10 0.93 -39.58
N ARG A 16 9.06 1.60 -38.94
CA ARG A 16 9.65 1.11 -37.70
C ARG A 16 8.53 1.10 -36.64
N PRO A 17 8.45 0.09 -35.75
CA PRO A 17 7.57 0.19 -34.61
C PRO A 17 8.01 1.41 -33.80
N THR A 18 7.11 2.38 -33.65
CA THR A 18 7.28 3.48 -32.70
C THR A 18 7.39 2.85 -31.32
N VAL A 19 8.59 2.81 -30.77
CA VAL A 19 8.80 2.50 -29.35
C VAL A 19 8.13 3.63 -28.60
N GLU A 20 7.00 3.33 -27.97
CA GLU A 20 6.36 4.22 -27.01
C GLU A 20 7.41 4.54 -25.93
N PRO A 21 7.69 5.84 -25.67
CA PRO A 21 8.64 6.18 -24.62
C PRO A 21 8.12 5.63 -23.30
N ALA A 22 8.99 4.92 -22.57
CA ALA A 22 8.70 4.48 -21.20
C ALA A 22 8.11 5.66 -20.39
N PRO A 23 7.13 5.40 -19.51
CA PRO A 23 6.57 6.45 -18.67
C PRO A 23 7.72 7.17 -17.96
N PRO A 24 7.68 8.51 -17.86
CA PRO A 24 8.71 9.24 -17.14
C PRO A 24 8.83 8.66 -15.73
N PRO A 25 10.04 8.57 -15.15
CA PRO A 25 10.16 8.23 -13.75
C PRO A 25 9.25 9.20 -13.00
N VAL A 26 8.33 8.66 -12.19
CA VAL A 26 7.36 9.43 -11.42
C VAL A 26 8.15 10.55 -10.74
N ALA A 27 7.98 11.78 -11.23
CA ALA A 27 8.75 12.91 -10.78
C ALA A 27 8.46 13.05 -9.29
N ALA A 28 9.51 12.95 -8.47
CA ALA A 28 9.42 13.21 -7.05
C ALA A 28 8.72 14.56 -6.87
N VAL A 29 7.59 14.53 -6.16
CA VAL A 29 6.72 15.70 -5.97
C VAL A 29 7.56 16.83 -5.35
N PRO A 30 7.81 17.95 -6.06
CA PRO A 30 8.61 19.02 -5.53
C PRO A 30 7.71 19.88 -4.63
N GLY A 31 7.98 19.86 -3.33
CA GLY A 31 7.20 20.63 -2.35
C GLY A 31 7.24 20.11 -0.92
N VAL A 32 7.73 18.89 -0.70
CA VAL A 32 8.05 18.44 0.66
C VAL A 32 9.49 18.85 0.93
N GLY A 33 9.70 19.73 1.92
CA GLY A 33 11.03 20.03 2.43
C GLY A 33 11.74 18.71 2.74
N ARG A 34 12.81 18.42 2.00
CA ARG A 34 13.52 17.14 1.99
C ARG A 34 14.11 16.75 3.35
N GLU A 35 14.10 17.66 4.33
CA GLU A 35 14.76 17.53 5.64
C GLU A 35 13.79 17.34 6.83
N GLU A 36 12.46 17.52 6.66
CA GLU A 36 11.46 17.23 7.72
C GLU A 36 10.76 15.86 7.52
N GLN A 37 11.19 15.12 6.51
CA GLN A 37 10.41 14.07 5.86
C GLN A 37 10.41 12.70 6.57
N TYR A 38 11.23 12.54 7.62
CA TYR A 38 11.35 11.29 8.39
C TYR A 38 11.78 11.61 9.83
N TRP A 39 10.84 11.98 10.71
CA TRP A 39 11.09 11.81 12.14
C TRP A 39 11.12 10.30 12.44
N LEU A 40 12.29 9.69 12.27
CA LEU A 40 12.60 8.39 12.84
C LEU A 40 13.01 8.63 14.29
N PRO A 41 12.37 7.99 15.28
CA PRO A 41 12.92 7.89 16.62
C PRO A 41 14.39 7.44 16.57
N PRO A 42 15.19 7.75 17.60
CA PRO A 42 16.58 7.30 17.65
C PRO A 42 16.63 5.78 17.48
N LEU A 43 17.15 5.35 16.33
CA LEU A 43 17.47 4.00 15.87
C LEU A 43 16.65 2.88 16.56
N PHE A 44 15.64 2.36 15.86
CA PHE A 44 15.02 1.09 16.24
C PHE A 44 16.08 -0.01 16.30
N SER A 45 16.04 -0.87 17.32
CA SER A 45 17.00 -1.98 17.43
C SER A 45 16.67 -3.12 16.47
N GLY A 46 15.46 -3.11 15.89
CA GLY A 46 14.99 -4.04 14.87
C GLY A 46 13.58 -3.71 14.36
N VAL A 47 13.10 -4.50 13.40
CA VAL A 47 11.77 -4.32 12.77
C VAL A 47 10.64 -4.46 13.80
N GLU A 48 10.80 -5.32 14.81
CA GLU A 48 9.82 -5.50 15.88
C GLU A 48 9.67 -4.23 16.74
N ASP A 49 10.77 -3.59 17.13
CA ASP A 49 10.76 -2.31 17.84
C ASP A 49 10.08 -1.21 17.02
N GLU A 50 10.37 -1.19 15.72
CA GLU A 50 9.76 -0.24 14.77
C GLU A 50 8.23 -0.45 14.68
N ALA A 51 7.78 -1.70 14.56
CA ALA A 51 6.37 -2.04 14.53
C ALA A 51 5.67 -1.65 15.84
N HIS A 52 6.26 -1.96 17.00
CA HIS A 52 5.75 -1.54 18.30
C HIS A 52 5.63 -0.02 18.43
N TYR A 53 6.63 0.72 17.95
CA TYR A 53 6.58 2.17 17.94
C TYR A 53 5.38 2.67 17.14
N TYR A 54 5.19 2.23 15.89
CA TYR A 54 4.08 2.73 15.09
C TYR A 54 2.71 2.25 15.58
N ILE A 55 2.62 1.05 16.16
CA ILE A 55 1.40 0.60 16.87
C ILE A 55 1.04 1.58 17.99
N SER A 56 2.02 2.02 18.79
CA SER A 56 1.77 2.99 19.87
C SER A 56 1.29 4.36 19.37
N ARG A 57 1.47 4.66 18.07
CA ARG A 57 1.05 5.91 17.43
C ARG A 57 -0.30 5.85 16.73
N LEU A 58 -0.87 4.66 16.52
CA LEU A 58 -2.19 4.52 15.87
C LEU A 58 -3.32 5.36 16.51
N PRO A 59 -3.47 5.48 17.84
CA PRO A 59 -4.53 6.31 18.42
C PRO A 59 -4.22 7.82 18.39
N ASP A 60 -2.98 8.22 18.08
CA ASP A 60 -2.55 9.61 18.06
C ASP A 60 -3.03 10.33 16.79
N ARG A 61 -4.16 11.03 16.90
CA ARG A 61 -4.79 11.81 15.83
C ARG A 61 -3.91 12.95 15.29
N ARG A 62 -2.85 13.32 16.01
CA ARG A 62 -1.88 14.34 15.56
C ARG A 62 -0.72 13.73 14.78
N PHE A 63 -0.56 12.40 14.81
CA PHE A 63 0.50 11.68 14.11
C PHE A 63 0.12 11.42 12.65
N VAL A 64 -0.22 12.51 11.95
CA VAL A 64 -0.65 12.53 10.55
C VAL A 64 0.13 13.60 9.79
N ALA A 65 0.43 13.32 8.52
CA ALA A 65 0.95 14.31 7.59
C ALA A 65 -0.16 14.72 6.61
N THR A 66 0.10 15.71 5.77
CA THR A 66 -0.80 16.11 4.68
C THR A 66 -0.05 16.04 3.36
N TYR A 67 -0.70 15.51 2.32
CA TYR A 67 -0.20 15.49 0.96
C TYR A 67 -1.24 16.07 -0.02
N GLY A 68 -0.87 16.26 -1.29
CA GLY A 68 -1.78 16.81 -2.30
C GLY A 68 -1.81 18.33 -2.42
N GLY A 69 -0.88 19.03 -1.75
CA GLY A 69 -0.72 20.48 -1.83
C GLY A 69 -1.89 21.26 -1.19
N GLU A 70 -1.87 22.58 -1.36
CA GLU A 70 -2.89 23.48 -0.77
C GLU A 70 -4.27 23.31 -1.42
N GLU A 71 -4.33 22.96 -2.71
CA GLU A 71 -5.58 22.85 -3.46
C GLU A 71 -6.37 21.58 -3.08
N HIS A 72 -5.67 20.47 -2.81
CA HIS A 72 -6.27 19.17 -2.54
C HIS A 72 -5.59 18.46 -1.37
N PRO A 73 -5.63 19.04 -0.15
CA PRO A 73 -5.02 18.41 1.01
C PRO A 73 -5.72 17.08 1.29
N ARG A 74 -4.91 16.05 1.55
CA ARG A 74 -5.33 14.71 1.94
C ARG A 74 -4.51 14.26 3.15
N PRO A 75 -5.15 13.63 4.15
CA PRO A 75 -4.43 13.12 5.31
C PRO A 75 -3.57 11.92 4.91
N TRP A 76 -2.33 11.90 5.39
CA TRP A 76 -1.42 10.76 5.33
C TRP A 76 -1.27 10.17 6.73
N TYR A 77 -1.79 8.97 6.96
CA TYR A 77 -1.80 8.32 8.26
C TYR A 77 -0.48 7.60 8.52
N ILE A 78 0.53 8.36 8.97
CA ILE A 78 1.93 7.94 9.05
C ILE A 78 2.10 6.56 9.68
N ALA A 79 1.48 6.33 10.85
CA ALA A 79 1.60 5.06 11.58
C ALA A 79 1.06 3.86 10.77
N ALA A 80 -0.14 4.00 10.21
CA ALA A 80 -0.79 2.92 9.47
C ALA A 80 -0.02 2.57 8.18
N GLU A 81 0.43 3.59 7.47
CA GLU A 81 1.24 3.45 6.24
C GLU A 81 2.57 2.75 6.53
N ARG A 82 3.25 3.13 7.62
CA ARG A 82 4.50 2.49 8.03
C ARG A 82 4.31 1.04 8.46
N LEU A 83 3.25 0.74 9.20
CA LEU A 83 2.91 -0.63 9.58
C LEU A 83 2.59 -1.50 8.36
N GLY A 84 1.88 -0.93 7.37
CA GLY A 84 1.66 -1.58 6.08
C GLY A 84 2.96 -1.90 5.34
N GLN A 85 3.92 -0.96 5.33
CA GLN A 85 5.24 -1.14 4.72
C GLN A 85 6.13 -2.16 5.47
N ILE A 86 5.99 -2.26 6.79
CA ILE A 86 6.68 -3.28 7.59
C ILE A 86 6.20 -4.67 7.17
N GLY A 87 4.91 -4.83 6.85
CA GLY A 87 4.37 -6.07 6.30
C GLY A 87 4.14 -7.14 7.36
N GLU A 88 4.52 -8.38 7.03
CA GLU A 88 4.28 -9.59 7.84
C GLU A 88 4.59 -9.41 9.36
N PRO A 89 5.70 -8.77 9.79
CA PRO A 89 6.01 -8.61 11.21
C PRO A 89 5.03 -7.73 12.00
N ALA A 90 4.32 -6.81 11.34
CA ALA A 90 3.36 -5.93 11.99
C ALA A 90 1.99 -6.59 12.23
N ILE A 91 1.68 -7.66 11.50
CA ILE A 91 0.37 -8.32 11.48
C ILE A 91 -0.11 -8.76 12.87
N PRO A 92 0.65 -9.50 13.69
CA PRO A 92 0.14 -9.92 15.01
C PRO A 92 -0.18 -8.74 15.92
N LEU A 93 0.60 -7.64 15.84
CA LEU A 93 0.35 -6.43 16.61
C LEU A 93 -0.93 -5.71 16.13
N LEU A 94 -1.14 -5.65 14.82
CA LEU A 94 -2.34 -5.09 14.19
C LEU A 94 -3.59 -5.92 14.52
N ALA A 95 -3.49 -7.26 14.49
CA ALA A 95 -4.57 -8.17 14.85
C ALA A 95 -5.03 -7.93 16.30
N ALA A 96 -4.08 -7.68 17.22
CA ALA A 96 -4.38 -7.32 18.60
C ALA A 96 -5.07 -5.93 18.77
N ARG A 97 -5.16 -5.11 17.71
CA ARG A 97 -5.91 -3.84 17.70
C ARG A 97 -7.33 -3.96 17.13
N LEU A 98 -7.72 -5.13 16.61
CA LEU A 98 -9.08 -5.40 16.14
C LEU A 98 -10.14 -5.39 17.25
N GLU A 99 -9.71 -5.38 18.52
CA GLU A 99 -10.56 -5.25 19.71
C GLU A 99 -10.59 -3.80 20.26
N SER A 100 -9.95 -2.83 19.59
CA SER A 100 -9.95 -1.45 20.09
C SER A 100 -11.36 -0.87 20.10
N SER A 101 -11.70 -0.18 21.19
CA SER A 101 -12.92 0.60 21.32
C SER A 101 -12.79 2.02 20.74
N ASP A 102 -11.57 2.47 20.39
CA ASP A 102 -11.38 3.73 19.67
C ASP A 102 -11.61 3.49 18.18
N GLU A 103 -12.71 4.02 17.64
CA GLU A 103 -13.07 3.86 16.23
C GLU A 103 -12.01 4.40 15.27
N TYR A 104 -11.24 5.42 15.68
CA TYR A 104 -10.14 5.95 14.86
C TYR A 104 -8.96 4.97 14.82
N GLU A 105 -8.57 4.42 15.98
CA GLU A 105 -7.52 3.42 16.06
C GLU A 105 -7.91 2.15 15.29
N LEU A 106 -9.14 1.67 15.47
CA LEU A 106 -9.66 0.51 14.75
C LEU A 106 -9.63 0.72 13.23
N MET A 107 -10.10 1.88 12.74
CA MET A 107 -10.07 2.23 11.33
C MET A 107 -8.64 2.15 10.76
N LEU A 108 -7.66 2.70 11.48
CA LEU A 108 -6.26 2.68 11.05
C LEU A 108 -5.62 1.30 11.15
N ALA A 109 -5.97 0.52 12.18
CA ALA A 109 -5.50 -0.86 12.32
C ALA A 109 -6.01 -1.74 11.17
N LEU A 110 -7.29 -1.60 10.80
CA LEU A 110 -7.89 -2.30 9.66
C LEU A 110 -7.20 -1.94 8.35
N TYR A 111 -7.00 -0.64 8.11
CA TYR A 111 -6.30 -0.16 6.92
C TYR A 111 -4.84 -0.68 6.86
N ALA A 112 -4.09 -0.57 7.96
CA ALA A 112 -2.72 -1.07 8.04
C ALA A 112 -2.64 -2.59 7.88
N LEU A 113 -3.60 -3.35 8.42
CA LEU A 113 -3.66 -4.81 8.28
C LEU A 113 -3.91 -5.21 6.82
N MET A 114 -4.78 -4.49 6.12
CA MET A 114 -5.01 -4.67 4.68
C MET A 114 -3.71 -4.47 3.90
N LEU A 115 -2.96 -3.40 4.17
CA LEU A 115 -1.66 -3.15 3.55
C LEU A 115 -0.62 -4.22 3.91
N ALA A 116 -0.46 -4.54 5.19
CA ALA A 116 0.53 -5.50 5.67
C ALA A 116 0.28 -6.92 5.14
N SER A 117 -0.99 -7.29 4.91
CA SER A 117 -1.35 -8.58 4.32
C SER A 117 -0.84 -8.77 2.89
N GLN A 118 -0.49 -7.67 2.20
CA GLN A 118 0.08 -7.67 0.84
C GLN A 118 1.62 -7.76 0.85
N ASP A 119 2.23 -8.07 2.00
CA ASP A 119 3.66 -8.35 2.07
C ASP A 119 4.05 -9.45 1.07
N PRO A 120 5.08 -9.26 0.22
CA PRO A 120 5.43 -10.24 -0.82
C PRO A 120 5.79 -11.63 -0.28
N SER A 121 6.46 -11.70 0.87
CA SER A 121 6.83 -12.97 1.49
C SER A 121 5.62 -13.70 2.05
N LEU A 122 4.69 -12.95 2.67
CA LEU A 122 3.41 -13.50 3.10
C LEU A 122 2.56 -13.98 1.93
N MET A 123 2.40 -13.16 0.88
CA MET A 123 1.64 -13.53 -0.32
C MET A 123 2.19 -14.80 -0.97
N ALA A 124 3.52 -14.94 -1.04
CA ALA A 124 4.15 -16.16 -1.54
C ALA A 124 3.83 -17.38 -0.66
N ALA A 125 3.78 -17.21 0.66
CA ALA A 125 3.48 -18.27 1.61
C ALA A 125 1.98 -18.65 1.66
N THR A 126 1.07 -17.71 1.39
CA THR A 126 -0.39 -17.91 1.47
C THR A 126 -1.04 -18.20 0.12
N GLY A 127 -0.26 -18.27 -0.97
CA GLY A 127 -0.79 -18.41 -2.32
C GLY A 127 -1.60 -17.19 -2.78
N GLY A 128 -1.28 -16.00 -2.23
CA GLY A 128 -1.92 -14.74 -2.55
C GLY A 128 -3.18 -14.42 -1.73
N ASP A 129 -3.48 -15.13 -0.64
CA ASP A 129 -4.57 -14.74 0.28
C ASP A 129 -4.19 -13.45 1.01
N THR A 130 -4.81 -12.34 0.60
CA THR A 130 -4.65 -11.01 1.18
C THR A 130 -5.98 -10.56 1.80
N LEU A 131 -5.91 -9.64 2.77
CA LEU A 131 -7.10 -9.02 3.32
C LEU A 131 -7.60 -7.96 2.33
N GLU A 132 -8.81 -8.15 1.82
CA GLU A 132 -9.52 -7.16 1.01
C GLU A 132 -10.59 -6.47 1.86
N LEU A 133 -10.56 -5.13 1.89
CA LEU A 133 -11.55 -4.30 2.55
C LEU A 133 -12.30 -3.47 1.50
N GLY A 134 -13.55 -3.10 1.80
CA GLY A 134 -14.37 -2.30 0.89
C GLY A 134 -13.96 -0.82 0.93
N SER A 135 -14.72 -0.01 1.66
CA SER A 135 -14.35 1.38 1.92
C SER A 135 -13.47 1.46 3.15
N VAL A 136 -12.28 2.05 3.02
CA VAL A 136 -11.31 2.22 4.09
C VAL A 136 -11.21 3.68 4.52
N LEU A 137 -10.52 3.93 5.65
CA LEU A 137 -10.25 5.28 6.17
C LEU A 137 -11.54 6.08 6.46
N ASP A 138 -12.61 5.38 6.83
CA ASP A 138 -13.88 5.93 7.26
C ASP A 138 -14.47 5.05 8.38
N PRO A 139 -14.64 5.56 9.62
CA PRO A 139 -15.12 4.78 10.76
C PRO A 139 -16.49 4.14 10.53
N ARG A 140 -17.32 4.70 9.65
CA ARG A 140 -18.65 4.16 9.33
C ARG A 140 -18.62 2.74 8.78
N HIS A 141 -17.50 2.33 8.18
CA HIS A 141 -17.32 1.00 7.59
C HIS A 141 -16.53 0.05 8.50
N ASN A 142 -16.15 0.48 9.72
CA ASN A 142 -15.33 -0.33 10.63
C ASN A 142 -15.98 -1.67 10.97
N ALA A 143 -17.31 -1.72 11.19
CA ALA A 143 -17.99 -2.96 11.56
C ALA A 143 -17.90 -4.02 10.45
N GLU A 144 -18.11 -3.61 9.19
CA GLU A 144 -18.02 -4.49 8.02
C GLU A 144 -16.56 -4.93 7.79
N ASN A 145 -15.63 -3.98 7.81
CA ASN A 145 -14.20 -4.26 7.64
C ASN A 145 -13.64 -5.14 8.76
N LEU A 146 -14.11 -4.97 10.00
CA LEU A 146 -13.72 -5.81 11.14
C LEU A 146 -14.16 -7.26 10.95
N ALA A 147 -15.37 -7.48 10.41
CA ALA A 147 -15.82 -8.84 10.11
C ALA A 147 -14.92 -9.52 9.07
N LEU A 148 -14.54 -8.79 8.01
CA LEU A 148 -13.61 -9.28 6.99
C LEU A 148 -12.20 -9.55 7.56
N ALA A 149 -11.66 -8.62 8.34
CA ALA A 149 -10.36 -8.75 8.99
C ALA A 149 -10.32 -9.95 9.95
N ARG A 150 -11.37 -10.17 10.75
CA ARG A 150 -11.49 -11.35 11.62
C ARG A 150 -11.57 -12.64 10.82
N ALA A 151 -12.35 -12.67 9.75
CA ALA A 151 -12.45 -13.85 8.90
C ALA A 151 -11.11 -14.20 8.25
N TRP A 152 -10.33 -13.18 7.82
CA TRP A 152 -8.97 -13.39 7.32
C TRP A 152 -8.02 -13.87 8.43
N TRP A 153 -8.06 -13.25 9.61
CA TRP A 153 -7.24 -13.66 10.75
C TRP A 153 -7.52 -15.09 11.20
N GLN A 154 -8.78 -15.56 11.17
CA GLN A 154 -9.10 -16.96 11.48
C GLN A 154 -8.50 -17.96 10.49
N ARG A 155 -8.25 -17.56 9.23
CA ARG A 155 -7.61 -18.43 8.22
C ARG A 155 -6.09 -18.42 8.33
N GLN A 156 -5.50 -17.28 8.68
CA GLN A 156 -4.05 -17.05 8.57
C GLN A 156 -3.33 -16.93 9.93
N GLY A 157 -4.06 -16.64 11.00
CA GLY A 157 -3.53 -16.27 12.32
C GLY A 157 -2.66 -17.33 12.98
N TRP A 158 -2.89 -18.62 12.67
CA TRP A 158 -2.09 -19.76 13.14
C TRP A 158 -0.59 -19.64 12.85
N ARG A 159 -0.19 -18.78 11.89
CA ARG A 159 1.22 -18.54 11.54
C ARG A 159 1.97 -17.76 12.62
N TRP A 160 1.26 -17.17 13.58
CA TRP A 160 1.81 -16.35 14.66
C TRP A 160 1.44 -16.88 16.06
N GLU A 161 1.01 -18.15 16.14
CA GLU A 161 0.73 -18.87 17.40
C GLU A 161 1.89 -19.78 17.84
#